data_AF-A0A0L1JC50-F1
#
_entry.id   AF-A0A0L1JC50-F1
#
_cell.length_a   1.000
_cell.length_b   1.000
_cell.length_c   1.000
_cell.angle_alpha   90.00
_cell.angle_beta   90.00
_cell.angle_gamma   90.00
#
_symmetry.space_group_name_H-M   'P 1'
#
loop_
_entity.id
_entity.type
_entity.pdbx_description
1 polymer ?
#
loop_
_entity_poly.entity_id
_entity_poly.type
_entity_poly.pdbx_seq_one_letter_code
_entity_poly.pdbx_strand_id
1 'polypeptide(L)'
;MMIPTFLTVLSAFLASTSAAAVERRDRTCTVELSEQRGQNAVGGGDNSLTCGVSLDYGDGRQDILSEACNQIWHAGDHCFSSQLPYSICIHTNGDKDGYLNYSNEHRDFNEDGCSQDSSASIGGDAHTITCTFPCT
;
A
#
# COMPACT_ATOMS: atom_id res chain seq x y z
N MET A 1 -6.77 -69.63 -41.52
CA MET A 1 -6.84 -68.29 -42.14
C MET A 1 -6.56 -67.26 -41.06
N MET A 2 -5.49 -66.48 -41.25
CA MET A 2 -5.05 -65.36 -40.42
C MET A 2 -5.88 -64.11 -40.70
N ILE A 3 -6.29 -63.38 -39.66
CA ILE A 3 -6.48 -61.91 -39.69
C ILE A 3 -6.13 -61.37 -38.30
N PRO A 4 -5.08 -60.54 -38.13
CA PRO A 4 -4.87 -59.77 -36.92
C PRO A 4 -5.46 -58.37 -37.10
N THR A 5 -6.29 -57.91 -36.18
CA THR A 5 -6.71 -56.50 -36.10
C THR A 5 -5.99 -55.85 -34.94
N PHE A 6 -5.01 -55.01 -35.27
CA PHE A 6 -4.29 -54.15 -34.34
C PHE A 6 -5.25 -53.12 -33.75
N LEU A 7 -5.44 -53.12 -32.43
CA LEU A 7 -6.04 -52.00 -31.71
C LEU A 7 -4.93 -51.03 -31.28
N THR A 8 -5.05 -49.81 -31.78
CA THR A 8 -4.20 -48.65 -31.50
C THR A 8 -4.35 -48.19 -30.05
N VAL A 9 -3.24 -48.10 -29.33
CA VAL A 9 -3.14 -47.50 -27.99
C VAL A 9 -3.30 -45.99 -28.12
N LEU A 10 -4.39 -45.45 -27.58
CA LEU A 10 -4.62 -44.00 -27.49
C LEU A 10 -3.93 -43.48 -26.21
N SER A 11 -2.75 -42.86 -26.37
CA SER A 11 -2.06 -42.19 -25.28
C SER A 11 -2.80 -40.91 -24.90
N ALA A 12 -3.67 -40.98 -23.89
CA ALA A 12 -4.23 -39.79 -23.26
C ALA A 12 -3.13 -39.09 -22.44
N PHE A 13 -2.49 -38.07 -23.02
CA PHE A 13 -1.68 -37.11 -22.29
C PHE A 13 -2.61 -36.32 -21.36
N LEU A 14 -2.69 -36.73 -20.10
CA LEU A 14 -3.20 -35.88 -19.04
C LEU A 14 -2.19 -34.74 -18.85
N ALA A 15 -2.44 -33.61 -19.52
CA ALA A 15 -1.82 -32.35 -19.17
C ALA A 15 -2.33 -31.97 -17.78
N SER A 16 -1.66 -32.43 -16.73
CA SER A 16 -1.80 -31.87 -15.40
C SER A 16 -1.21 -30.46 -15.45
N THR A 17 -2.04 -29.49 -15.82
CA THR A 17 -1.75 -28.09 -15.53
C THR A 17 -1.72 -27.97 -14.02
N SER A 18 -0.53 -27.99 -13.44
CA SER A 18 -0.30 -27.56 -12.07
C SER A 18 -0.62 -26.06 -12.02
N ALA A 19 -1.90 -25.74 -11.88
CA ALA A 19 -2.30 -24.45 -11.35
C ALA A 19 -1.73 -24.45 -9.93
N ALA A 20 -0.56 -23.83 -9.77
CA ALA A 20 -0.09 -23.45 -8.46
C ALA A 20 -1.20 -22.56 -7.88
N ALA A 21 -2.06 -23.15 -7.06
CA ALA A 21 -2.96 -22.41 -6.22
C ALA A 21 -2.03 -21.60 -5.32
N VAL A 22 -1.79 -20.35 -5.71
CA VAL A 22 -1.18 -19.35 -4.84
C VAL A 22 -2.15 -19.24 -3.68
N GLU A 23 -1.83 -19.93 -2.60
CA GLU A 23 -2.55 -19.83 -1.35
C GLU A 23 -2.63 -18.33 -1.05
N ARG A 24 -3.86 -17.81 -0.98
CA ARG A 24 -4.11 -16.40 -0.70
C ARG A 24 -3.70 -16.18 0.75
N ARG A 25 -2.40 -15.97 0.98
CA ARG A 25 -1.89 -15.69 2.31
C ARG A 25 -2.56 -14.41 2.77
N ASP A 26 -3.13 -14.44 3.97
CA ASP A 26 -3.52 -13.23 4.67
C ASP A 26 -2.26 -12.37 4.78
N ARG A 27 -2.22 -11.31 3.98
CA ARG A 27 -1.12 -10.35 3.98
C ARG A 27 -1.58 -9.11 4.72
N THR A 28 -0.67 -8.52 5.47
CA THR A 28 -0.86 -7.21 6.07
C THR A 28 -0.22 -6.18 5.16
N CYS A 29 -1.03 -5.27 4.62
CA CYS A 29 -0.55 -4.10 3.93
C CYS A 29 -0.26 -2.99 4.92
N THR A 30 0.69 -2.14 4.57
CA THR A 30 1.06 -0.96 5.34
C THR A 30 0.93 0.26 4.45
N VAL A 31 0.18 1.25 4.89
CA VAL A 31 0.13 2.56 4.24
C VAL A 31 0.85 3.56 5.14
N GLU A 32 1.77 4.32 4.55
CA GLU A 32 2.49 5.39 5.23
C GLU A 32 2.16 6.72 4.58
N LEU A 33 1.70 7.67 5.39
CA LEU A 33 1.58 9.07 5.05
C LEU A 33 2.81 9.77 5.63
N SER A 34 3.50 10.58 4.85
CA SER A 34 4.68 11.34 5.29
C SER A 34 4.57 12.82 4.91
N GLU A 35 5.06 13.66 5.80
CA GLU A 35 5.36 15.07 5.58
C GLU A 35 6.78 15.34 6.09
N GLN A 36 7.60 16.01 5.29
CA GLN A 36 8.92 16.46 5.69
C GLN A 36 9.13 17.90 5.27
N ARG A 37 9.44 18.75 6.25
CA ARG A 37 9.87 20.13 6.04
C ARG A 37 11.37 20.23 6.26
N GLY A 38 12.10 20.58 5.22
CA GLY A 38 13.53 20.91 5.32
C GLY A 38 13.71 22.39 5.57
N GLN A 39 14.67 22.76 6.42
CA GLN A 39 15.04 24.15 6.69
C GLN A 39 16.54 24.35 6.47
N ASN A 40 16.90 25.41 5.75
CA ASN A 40 18.29 25.80 5.58
C ASN A 40 18.78 26.62 6.79
N ALA A 41 19.33 25.92 7.78
CA ALA A 41 19.78 26.48 9.06
C ALA A 41 20.83 27.60 8.97
N VAL A 42 21.54 27.73 7.85
CA VAL A 42 22.71 28.62 7.71
C VAL A 42 22.38 29.90 6.92
N GLY A 43 21.25 29.94 6.21
CA GLY A 43 20.95 31.04 5.26
C GLY A 43 19.53 31.62 5.29
N GLY A 44 18.60 31.02 6.03
CA GLY A 44 17.26 31.59 6.25
C GLY A 44 16.42 31.81 4.99
N GLY A 45 16.58 30.98 3.95
CA GLY A 45 15.95 31.22 2.64
C GLY A 45 15.12 30.07 2.10
N ASP A 46 15.70 28.88 2.01
CA ASP A 46 15.06 27.77 1.30
C ASP A 46 14.50 26.74 2.27
N ASN A 47 13.17 26.64 2.28
CA ASN A 47 12.44 25.57 2.94
C ASN A 47 11.95 24.59 1.86
N SER A 48 12.19 23.30 2.04
CA SER A 48 11.60 22.26 1.20
C SER A 48 10.38 21.67 1.91
N LEU A 49 9.33 21.35 1.17
CA LEU A 49 8.21 20.54 1.65
C LEU A 49 8.09 19.32 0.74
N THR A 50 8.20 18.14 1.34
CA THR A 50 8.02 16.86 0.66
C THR A 50 6.90 16.12 1.37
N CYS A 51 5.99 15.51 0.60
CA CYS A 51 4.94 14.67 1.14
C CYS A 51 4.90 13.35 0.38
N GLY A 52 4.35 12.31 1.01
CA GLY A 52 4.20 11.02 0.39
C GLY A 52 3.05 10.21 0.96
N VAL A 53 2.40 9.43 0.11
CA VAL A 53 1.59 8.29 0.51
C VAL A 53 2.19 7.08 -0.17
N SER A 54 2.67 6.13 0.61
CA SER A 54 3.21 4.87 0.10
C SER A 54 2.39 3.69 0.59
N LEU A 55 2.41 2.60 -0.19
CA LEU A 55 1.77 1.34 0.13
C LEU A 55 2.81 0.22 0.04
N ASP A 56 3.03 -0.49 1.13
CA ASP A 56 3.67 -1.80 1.16
C ASP A 56 2.60 -2.89 1.10
N TYR A 57 2.74 -3.80 0.13
CA TYR A 57 1.77 -4.87 -0.11
C TYR A 57 1.91 -6.07 0.85
N GLY A 58 2.90 -6.05 1.75
CA GLY A 58 3.23 -7.16 2.64
C GLY A 58 3.85 -8.37 1.93
N ASP A 59 4.17 -8.24 0.64
CA ASP A 59 4.79 -9.26 -0.21
C ASP A 59 6.14 -8.81 -0.80
N GLY A 60 6.68 -7.69 -0.34
CA GLY A 60 7.92 -7.08 -0.82
C GLY A 60 7.74 -6.12 -1.99
N ARG A 61 6.52 -5.96 -2.53
CA ARG A 61 6.20 -4.87 -3.46
C ARG A 61 5.88 -3.60 -2.68
N GLN A 62 6.22 -2.45 -3.26
CA GLN A 62 5.88 -1.13 -2.73
C GLN A 62 5.49 -0.20 -3.89
N ASP A 63 4.50 0.65 -3.66
CA ASP A 63 4.08 1.69 -4.59
C ASP A 63 4.03 3.06 -3.88
N ILE A 64 4.36 4.12 -4.62
CA ILE A 64 4.07 5.51 -4.24
C ILE A 64 2.71 5.87 -4.83
N LEU A 65 1.73 6.12 -3.97
CA LEU A 65 0.37 6.43 -4.35
C LEU A 65 0.19 7.91 -4.71
N SER A 66 0.88 8.79 -3.99
CA SER A 66 0.95 10.22 -4.30
C SER A 66 2.14 10.87 -3.58
N GLU A 67 2.65 11.96 -4.16
CA GLU A 67 3.63 12.87 -3.55
C GLU A 67 3.03 14.28 -3.38
N ALA A 68 1.78 14.47 -3.79
CA ALA A 68 1.13 15.77 -3.82
C ALA A 68 0.56 16.10 -2.43
N CYS A 69 1.22 16.98 -1.68
CA CYS A 69 0.81 17.37 -0.32
C CYS A 69 -0.67 17.78 -0.21
N ASN A 70 -1.22 18.43 -1.24
CA ASN A 70 -2.62 18.86 -1.29
C ASN A 70 -3.63 17.72 -1.49
N GLN A 71 -3.17 16.50 -1.79
CA GLN A 71 -3.98 15.28 -1.84
C GLN A 71 -3.80 14.43 -0.59
N ILE A 72 -2.91 14.83 0.32
CA ILE A 72 -2.53 14.03 1.50
C ILE A 72 -3.00 14.76 2.75
N TRP A 73 -2.49 15.97 2.96
CA TRP A 73 -2.66 16.75 4.18
C TRP A 73 -3.70 17.87 4.06
N HIS A 74 -4.37 17.96 2.92
CA HIS A 74 -5.50 18.88 2.76
C HIS A 74 -6.79 18.21 3.21
N ALA A 75 -7.57 18.94 4.01
CA ALA A 75 -8.81 18.43 4.57
C ALA A 75 -9.75 17.85 3.50
N GLY A 76 -10.35 16.71 3.83
CA GLY A 76 -11.29 15.98 2.97
C GLY A 76 -10.81 14.58 2.58
N ASP A 77 -11.66 13.88 1.83
CA ASP A 77 -11.40 12.52 1.37
C ASP A 77 -10.57 12.51 0.08
N HIS A 78 -9.45 11.78 0.10
CA HIS A 78 -8.62 11.53 -1.08
C HIS A 78 -8.43 10.03 -1.25
N CYS A 79 -8.74 9.54 -2.45
CA CYS A 79 -8.67 8.11 -2.75
C CYS A 79 -7.60 7.83 -3.81
N PHE A 80 -6.74 6.86 -3.51
CA PHE A 80 -5.66 6.44 -4.39
C PHE A 80 -5.93 5.05 -4.96
N SER A 81 -5.65 4.91 -6.25
CA SER A 81 -5.62 3.62 -6.92
C SER A 81 -4.31 2.91 -6.61
N SER A 82 -4.36 1.58 -6.46
CA SER A 82 -3.20 0.73 -6.32
C SER A 82 -3.44 -0.59 -7.07
N GLN A 83 -2.56 -1.56 -6.89
CA GLN A 83 -2.75 -2.92 -7.41
C GLN A 83 -3.67 -3.77 -6.51
N LEU A 84 -4.19 -3.20 -5.41
CA LEU A 84 -5.21 -3.82 -4.58
C LEU A 84 -6.60 -3.71 -5.23
N PRO A 85 -7.55 -4.59 -4.90
CA PRO A 85 -8.90 -4.59 -5.49
C PRO A 85 -9.75 -3.37 -5.11
N TYR A 86 -9.42 -2.67 -4.02
CA TYR A 86 -10.14 -1.49 -3.55
C TYR A 86 -9.19 -0.29 -3.46
N SER A 87 -9.74 0.91 -3.66
CA SER A 87 -8.99 2.15 -3.43
C SER A 87 -8.68 2.33 -1.95
N ILE A 88 -7.53 2.93 -1.67
CA ILE A 88 -7.15 3.39 -0.34
C ILE A 88 -7.62 4.84 -0.23
N CYS A 89 -8.56 5.11 0.66
CA CYS A 89 -9.08 6.46 0.87
C CYS A 89 -8.61 6.98 2.23
N ILE A 90 -7.97 8.13 2.23
CA ILE A 90 -7.56 8.83 3.45
C ILE A 90 -8.46 10.04 3.64
N HIS A 91 -8.76 10.34 4.89
CA HIS A 91 -9.39 11.58 5.30
C HIS A 91 -8.50 12.23 6.34
N THR A 92 -8.05 13.46 6.07
CA THR A 92 -7.27 14.25 7.04
C THR A 92 -8.11 15.41 7.56
N ASN A 93 -8.02 15.66 8.87
CA ASN A 93 -8.60 16.82 9.56
C ASN A 93 -7.51 17.67 10.21
N GLY A 94 -6.36 17.76 9.55
CA GLY A 94 -5.12 18.31 10.09
C GLY A 94 -3.96 17.37 9.79
N ASP A 95 -2.84 17.63 10.44
CA ASP A 95 -1.61 16.84 10.30
C ASP A 95 -1.64 15.55 11.12
N LYS A 96 -2.47 15.42 12.16
CA LYS A 96 -2.48 14.24 13.06
C LYS A 96 -3.80 13.51 13.21
N ASP A 97 -4.88 14.14 12.77
CA ASP A 97 -6.24 13.62 12.91
C ASP A 97 -6.79 13.20 11.57
N GLY A 98 -7.51 12.08 11.56
CA GLY A 98 -8.02 11.51 10.34
C GLY A 98 -8.21 10.00 10.43
N TYR A 99 -8.51 9.42 9.28
CA TYR A 99 -8.66 7.98 9.15
C TYR A 99 -8.27 7.49 7.75
N LEU A 100 -7.98 6.21 7.67
CA LEU A 100 -7.82 5.46 6.43
C LEU A 100 -8.94 4.45 6.30
N ASN A 101 -9.52 4.38 5.11
CA ASN A 101 -10.49 3.38 4.70
C ASN A 101 -9.93 2.52 3.57
N TYR A 102 -10.09 1.20 3.70
CA TYR A 102 -9.84 0.24 2.65
C TYR A 102 -10.86 -0.89 2.72
N SER A 103 -11.70 -1.06 1.68
CA SER A 103 -12.82 -2.01 1.71
C SER A 103 -13.75 -1.75 2.91
N ASN A 104 -13.81 -2.69 3.85
CA ASN A 104 -14.56 -2.67 5.10
C ASN A 104 -13.67 -2.32 6.31
N GLU A 105 -12.38 -2.09 6.09
CA GLU A 105 -11.43 -1.71 7.12
C GLU A 105 -11.46 -0.19 7.30
N HIS A 106 -11.71 0.22 8.54
CA HIS A 106 -11.55 1.60 9.01
C HIS A 106 -10.38 1.62 9.98
N ARG A 107 -9.50 2.59 9.83
CA ARG A 107 -8.32 2.80 10.69
C ARG A 107 -8.24 4.26 11.06
N ASP A 108 -8.64 4.60 12.27
CA ASP A 108 -8.41 5.93 12.82
C ASP A 108 -6.93 6.11 13.14
N PHE A 109 -6.36 7.27 12.81
CA PHE A 109 -4.94 7.54 12.99
C PHE A 109 -4.48 7.55 14.45
N ASN A 110 -5.42 7.63 15.39
CA ASN A 110 -5.17 7.65 16.83
C ASN A 110 -5.62 6.36 17.53
N GLU A 111 -6.00 5.32 16.78
CA GLU A 111 -6.44 4.03 17.31
C GLU A 111 -5.53 2.86 16.88
N ASP A 112 -5.86 1.67 17.38
CA ASP A 112 -5.13 0.44 17.08
C ASP A 112 -5.06 0.17 15.57
N GLY A 113 -3.87 -0.21 15.11
CA GLY A 113 -3.59 -0.45 13.70
C GLY A 113 -2.98 0.75 12.98
N CYS A 114 -2.93 1.92 13.62
CA CYS A 114 -2.10 3.05 13.19
C CYS A 114 -1.08 3.45 14.26
N SER A 115 0.02 4.03 13.83
CA SER A 115 1.01 4.67 14.70
C SER A 115 1.52 5.95 14.07
N GLN A 116 1.89 6.90 14.91
CA GLN A 116 2.43 8.19 14.47
C GLN A 116 3.85 8.38 14.99
N ASP A 117 4.72 8.91 14.13
CA ASP A 117 6.04 9.39 14.52
C ASP A 117 6.20 10.86 14.10
N SER A 118 7.01 11.58 14.86
CA SER A 118 7.37 12.95 14.51
C SER A 118 8.75 13.26 15.04
N SER A 119 9.54 13.95 14.23
CA SER A 119 10.88 14.39 14.60
C SER A 119 11.09 15.85 14.24
N ALA A 120 11.95 16.53 15.00
CA ALA A 120 12.31 17.92 14.76
C ALA A 120 13.78 18.14 15.06
N SER A 121 14.44 18.92 14.21
CA SER A 121 15.86 19.26 14.30
C SER A 121 16.11 20.66 13.76
N ILE A 122 17.35 21.13 13.84
CA ILE A 122 17.75 22.39 13.21
C ILE A 122 17.60 22.37 11.67
N GLY A 123 17.63 21.18 11.07
CA GLY A 123 17.45 21.00 9.63
C GLY A 123 15.98 20.91 9.20
N GLY A 124 15.03 21.07 10.14
CA GLY A 124 13.60 20.95 9.90
C GLY A 124 12.94 19.79 10.65
N ASP A 125 11.75 19.41 10.21
CA ASP A 125 10.86 18.49 10.92
C ASP A 125 10.21 17.49 9.97
N ALA A 126 9.76 16.36 10.52
CA ALA A 126 9.06 15.33 9.80
C ALA A 126 7.94 14.75 10.64
N HIS A 127 6.88 14.30 9.96
CA HIS A 127 5.75 13.61 10.53
C HIS A 127 5.37 12.42 9.66
N THR A 128 5.10 11.29 10.29
CA THR A 128 4.59 10.10 9.61
C THR A 128 3.40 9.51 10.35
N ILE A 129 2.45 8.98 9.57
CA ILE A 129 1.35 8.14 10.05
C ILE A 129 1.45 6.82 9.30
N THR A 130 1.57 5.73 10.03
CA THR A 130 1.69 4.39 9.47
C THR A 130 0.48 3.57 9.92
N CYS A 131 -0.33 3.11 8.97
CA CYS A 131 -1.52 2.31 9.22
C CYS A 131 -1.40 0.93 8.56
N THR A 132 -1.91 -0.10 9.22
CA THR A 132 -1.88 -1.48 8.76
C THR A 132 -3.27 -2.08 8.67
N PHE A 133 -3.49 -2.88 7.62
CA PHE A 133 -4.76 -3.56 7.40
C PHE A 133 -4.56 -4.86 6.61
N PRO A 134 -5.47 -5.84 6.76
CA PRO A 134 -5.45 -7.05 5.95
C PRO A 134 -5.74 -6.73 4.48
N CYS A 135 -4.90 -7.21 3.57
CA CYS A 135 -5.05 -7.04 2.13
C CYS A 135 -4.85 -8.38 1.41
N THR A 136 -5.95 -8.96 0.93
CA THR A 136 -5.95 -10.24 0.21
C THR A 136 -6.35 -10.09 -1.25
#